data_AF-A0A960HFV8-F1
#
_entry.id   AF-A0A960HFV8-F1
#
_cell.length_a   1.000
_cell.length_b   1.000
_cell.length_c   1.000
_cell.angle_alpha   90.00
_cell.angle_beta   90.00
_cell.angle_gamma   90.00
#
_symmetry.space_group_name_H-M   'P 1'
#
loop_
_entity.id
_entity.type
_entity.pdbx_description
1 polymer ?
#
loop_
_entity_poly.entity_id
_entity_poly.type
_entity_poly.pdbx_seq_one_letter_code
_entity_poly.pdbx_strand_id
1 'polypeptide(L)'
;MAAVDRWIDDNVYDPARGFWTRANVGEVLPDPPSPLGWDLVFEGGTILGWRDCMVNRLGILDEEVHPVRPEVMGVFGGYAYLGITILRVWAVRTPGFTPEALDAAYFAGHPGIPPYAAEPWHDNMATTEKMVGWLGWVMGDRDQSELEADRLAARAVRAARPDLAATSDADLLSLAMSLKPMIRSLFDQHINQSGAASIAPGVIGAVCQAVGRPTDTMRLLAGLGGVDSAAPSSAMWELSRVVRASAALTAHFDAGIDHLHQRLHADTGNAEVAVFLATLDEFLAEFGSRGPNEWDIHSHTWETRPDIALAAVDRMRGSDDSAAPHLHHSVAEAERLRIGEEIAAMLAGDPETLGQFQAALASAGTFLAGRERSKTNIIRVIQEVRMAVWEIGRRAVGRGELDEPRDVCLLFTDELQALVEGRLEDA
;
A
#
# COMPACT_ATOMS: atom_id res chain seq x y z
N MET A 1 -12.15 -26.54 26.84
CA MET A 1 -11.02 -27.02 26.02
C MET A 1 -10.48 -25.79 25.36
N ALA A 2 -9.35 -25.28 25.85
CA ALA A 2 -8.64 -24.19 25.17
C ALA A 2 -8.36 -24.64 23.73
N ALA A 3 -8.66 -23.76 22.76
CA ALA A 3 -8.48 -24.05 21.35
C ALA A 3 -6.99 -23.96 21.01
N VAL A 4 -6.25 -25.04 21.27
CA VAL A 4 -4.81 -25.15 20.95
C VAL A 4 -4.55 -25.11 19.42
N ASP A 5 -5.60 -25.11 18.59
CA ASP A 5 -5.54 -25.20 17.13
C ASP A 5 -6.25 -24.05 16.38
N ARG A 6 -6.51 -22.88 17.01
CA ARG A 6 -7.19 -21.78 16.30
C ARG A 6 -6.24 -21.08 15.33
N TRP A 7 -6.63 -21.04 14.06
CA TRP A 7 -5.95 -20.26 13.02
C TRP A 7 -6.98 -19.51 12.16
N ILE A 8 -6.50 -18.73 11.20
CA ILE A 8 -7.36 -18.03 10.25
C ILE A 8 -8.07 -19.06 9.37
N ASP A 9 -9.40 -19.06 9.39
CA ASP A 9 -10.21 -19.96 8.58
C ASP A 9 -10.05 -19.67 7.09
N ASP A 10 -9.94 -20.74 6.29
CA ASP A 10 -10.01 -20.65 4.84
C ASP A 10 -11.34 -20.03 4.39
N ASN A 11 -11.30 -19.27 3.30
CA ASN A 11 -12.50 -18.79 2.64
C ASN A 11 -13.28 -19.99 2.06
N VAL A 12 -14.61 -19.92 2.14
CA VAL A 12 -15.48 -20.92 1.52
C VAL A 12 -15.34 -20.81 0.00
N TYR A 13 -14.95 -21.91 -0.64
CA TYR A 13 -14.83 -21.96 -2.09
C TYR A 13 -16.20 -21.93 -2.77
N ASP A 14 -16.44 -20.91 -3.59
CA ASP A 14 -17.58 -20.82 -4.50
C ASP A 14 -17.13 -21.11 -5.94
N PRO A 15 -17.56 -22.22 -6.57
CA PRO A 15 -17.22 -22.52 -7.95
C PRO A 15 -17.59 -21.42 -8.95
N ALA A 16 -18.67 -20.68 -8.73
CA ALA A 16 -19.09 -19.58 -9.60
C ALA A 16 -18.12 -18.37 -9.51
N ARG A 17 -17.36 -18.29 -8.42
CA ARG A 17 -16.32 -17.28 -8.17
C ARG A 17 -14.95 -17.95 -7.98
N GLY A 18 -14.72 -19.05 -8.69
CA GLY A 18 -13.67 -20.01 -8.37
C GLY A 18 -12.24 -19.64 -8.78
N PHE A 19 -12.02 -18.52 -9.49
CA PHE A 19 -10.68 -18.14 -9.92
C PHE A 19 -9.99 -17.19 -8.92
N TRP A 20 -8.92 -17.68 -8.30
CA TRP A 20 -8.13 -16.99 -7.27
C TRP A 20 -6.63 -17.00 -7.62
N THR A 21 -5.87 -15.99 -7.18
CA THR A 21 -4.42 -15.89 -7.46
C THR A 21 -3.59 -15.31 -6.32
N ARG A 22 -2.31 -15.69 -6.30
CA ARG A 22 -1.24 -15.09 -5.47
C ARG A 22 -0.30 -14.15 -6.24
N ALA A 23 -0.40 -14.06 -7.57
CA ALA A 23 0.59 -13.39 -8.41
C ALA A 23 0.85 -11.91 -8.04
N ASN A 24 -0.16 -11.21 -7.52
CA ASN A 24 -0.05 -9.82 -7.08
C ASN A 24 -0.08 -9.66 -5.55
N VAL A 25 -1.02 -10.33 -4.86
CA VAL A 25 -1.11 -10.25 -3.39
C VAL A 25 0.11 -10.83 -2.68
N GLY A 26 0.88 -11.71 -3.32
CA GLY A 26 2.16 -12.17 -2.76
C GLY A 26 3.18 -11.05 -2.55
N GLU A 27 3.04 -9.89 -3.20
CA GLU A 27 3.88 -8.71 -2.92
C GLU A 27 3.34 -7.88 -1.74
N VAL A 28 2.05 -8.02 -1.43
CA VAL A 28 1.34 -7.30 -0.36
C VAL A 28 1.42 -8.08 0.96
N LEU A 29 1.15 -9.38 0.90
CA LEU A 29 1.20 -10.38 1.96
C LEU A 29 2.00 -11.61 1.45
N PRO A 30 3.34 -11.52 1.41
CA PRO A 30 4.20 -12.62 0.97
C PRO A 30 4.07 -13.85 1.87
N ASP A 31 4.03 -13.61 3.17
CA ASP A 31 3.94 -14.61 4.23
C ASP A 31 2.47 -14.88 4.62
N PRO A 32 2.19 -15.99 5.33
CA PRO A 32 0.91 -16.16 6.01
C PRO A 32 0.59 -14.93 6.88
N PRO A 33 -0.60 -14.31 6.74
CA PRO A 33 -0.95 -13.15 7.55
C PRO A 33 -1.03 -13.53 9.02
N SER A 34 -0.60 -12.63 9.90
CA SER A 34 -0.76 -12.80 11.35
C SER A 34 -2.24 -12.79 11.74
N PRO A 35 -2.68 -13.64 12.71
CA PRO A 35 -4.06 -13.67 13.20
C PRO A 35 -4.64 -12.30 13.55
N LEU A 36 -3.92 -11.49 14.34
CA LEU A 36 -4.39 -10.16 14.71
C LEU A 36 -4.45 -9.23 13.49
N GLY A 37 -3.42 -9.28 12.63
CA GLY A 37 -3.39 -8.49 11.40
C GLY A 37 -4.57 -8.81 10.52
N TRP A 38 -4.89 -10.09 10.36
CA TRP A 38 -6.02 -10.52 9.55
C TRP A 38 -7.37 -10.05 10.14
N ASP A 39 -7.64 -10.34 11.39
CA ASP A 39 -8.93 -10.04 12.04
C ASP A 39 -9.16 -8.52 12.27
N LEU A 40 -8.13 -7.82 12.75
CA LEU A 40 -8.23 -6.40 13.11
C LEU A 40 -8.05 -5.47 11.91
N VAL A 41 -7.09 -5.76 11.02
CA VAL A 41 -6.74 -4.86 9.91
C VAL A 41 -7.39 -5.27 8.60
N PHE A 42 -7.42 -6.57 8.26
CA PHE A 42 -7.91 -7.03 6.96
C PHE A 42 -9.40 -7.31 6.93
N GLU A 43 -9.86 -8.38 7.58
CA GLU A 43 -11.22 -8.90 7.50
C GLU A 43 -12.24 -7.83 7.89
N GLY A 44 -12.11 -7.23 9.07
CA GLY A 44 -13.00 -6.14 9.51
C GLY A 44 -12.67 -4.75 8.94
N GLY A 45 -11.57 -4.61 8.20
CA GLY A 45 -11.02 -3.33 7.75
C GLY A 45 -10.85 -3.28 6.23
N THR A 46 -9.66 -3.59 5.73
CA THR A 46 -9.30 -3.44 4.31
C THR A 46 -10.23 -4.23 3.37
N ILE A 47 -10.56 -5.48 3.68
CA ILE A 47 -11.38 -6.34 2.81
C ILE A 47 -12.80 -5.78 2.69
N LEU A 48 -13.38 -5.30 3.79
CA LEU A 48 -14.68 -4.62 3.75
C LEU A 48 -14.61 -3.25 3.08
N GLY A 49 -13.48 -2.55 3.18
CA GLY A 49 -13.26 -1.31 2.42
C GLY A 49 -13.23 -1.56 0.91
N TRP A 50 -12.64 -2.68 0.49
CA TRP A 50 -12.69 -3.10 -0.91
C TRP A 50 -14.13 -3.37 -1.35
N ARG A 51 -14.89 -4.11 -0.54
CA ARG A 51 -16.32 -4.34 -0.80
C ARG A 51 -17.08 -3.03 -0.95
N ASP A 52 -16.88 -2.09 -0.02
CA ASP A 52 -17.54 -0.79 -0.07
C ASP A 52 -17.23 -0.07 -1.37
N CYS A 53 -15.98 -0.09 -1.85
CA CYS A 53 -15.61 0.54 -3.11
C CYS A 53 -16.31 -0.11 -4.30
N MET A 54 -16.35 -1.45 -4.31
CA MET A 54 -17.01 -2.22 -5.36
C MET A 54 -18.49 -1.84 -5.48
N VAL A 55 -19.17 -1.74 -4.35
CA VAL A 55 -20.60 -1.40 -4.30
C VAL A 55 -20.85 0.09 -4.56
N ASN A 56 -20.17 0.94 -3.80
CA ASN A 56 -20.44 2.38 -3.75
C ASN A 56 -19.91 3.11 -4.98
N ARG A 57 -18.78 2.70 -5.55
CA ARG A 57 -18.08 3.43 -6.62
C ARG A 57 -18.01 2.66 -7.92
N LEU A 58 -17.79 1.35 -7.88
CA LEU A 58 -17.48 0.55 -9.07
C LEU A 58 -18.64 -0.30 -9.59
N GLY A 59 -19.84 -0.09 -9.03
CA GLY A 59 -21.11 -0.53 -9.59
C GLY A 59 -21.42 -2.02 -9.50
N ILE A 60 -20.64 -2.79 -8.74
CA ILE A 60 -21.03 -4.13 -8.32
C ILE A 60 -22.26 -4.01 -7.40
N LEU A 61 -23.24 -4.89 -7.54
CA LEU A 61 -24.44 -4.82 -6.68
C LEU A 61 -24.14 -5.44 -5.30
N ASP A 62 -24.86 -4.97 -4.27
CA ASP A 62 -24.62 -5.40 -2.89
C ASP A 62 -24.84 -6.91 -2.71
N GLU A 63 -25.82 -7.47 -3.43
CA GLU A 63 -26.14 -8.90 -3.48
C GLU A 63 -25.14 -9.77 -4.26
N GLU A 64 -24.24 -9.17 -5.05
CA GLU A 64 -23.28 -9.92 -5.88
C GLU A 64 -22.00 -10.31 -5.13
N VAL A 65 -21.76 -9.72 -3.96
CA VAL A 65 -20.56 -9.92 -3.13
C VAL A 65 -20.95 -10.20 -1.69
N HIS A 66 -20.26 -11.16 -1.07
CA HIS A 66 -20.57 -11.56 0.30
C HIS A 66 -20.43 -10.37 1.29
N PRO A 67 -21.37 -10.18 2.25
CA PRO A 67 -21.39 -9.02 3.15
C PRO A 67 -20.23 -8.93 4.14
N VAL A 68 -19.61 -10.07 4.48
CA VAL A 68 -18.56 -10.15 5.53
C VAL A 68 -17.20 -10.59 4.98
N ARG A 69 -17.23 -11.46 3.98
CA ARG A 69 -16.05 -12.10 3.36
C ARG A 69 -16.18 -12.02 1.83
N PRO A 70 -16.23 -10.80 1.27
CA PRO A 70 -16.38 -10.58 -0.17
C PRO A 70 -15.31 -11.34 -0.96
N GLU A 71 -15.68 -11.84 -2.12
CA GLU A 71 -14.84 -12.68 -2.99
C GLU A 71 -13.77 -11.88 -3.76
N VAL A 72 -13.28 -10.79 -3.16
CA VAL A 72 -12.20 -9.92 -3.68
C VAL A 72 -10.83 -10.34 -3.12
N MET A 73 -10.80 -10.81 -1.87
CA MET A 73 -9.60 -11.29 -1.18
C MET A 73 -9.99 -12.33 -0.12
N GLY A 74 -9.14 -13.33 0.10
CA GLY A 74 -9.38 -14.39 1.05
C GLY A 74 -8.13 -15.19 1.40
N VAL A 75 -8.23 -16.07 2.39
CA VAL A 75 -7.17 -17.00 2.78
C VAL A 75 -7.51 -18.41 2.30
N PHE A 76 -6.51 -19.11 1.76
CA PHE A 76 -6.59 -20.52 1.42
C PHE A 76 -5.26 -21.19 1.79
N GLY A 77 -5.32 -22.28 2.56
CA GLY A 77 -4.11 -22.98 3.02
C GLY A 77 -3.12 -22.07 3.77
N GLY A 78 -3.65 -21.10 4.53
CA GLY A 78 -2.85 -20.15 5.31
C GLY A 78 -2.25 -18.97 4.53
N TYR A 79 -2.52 -18.85 3.23
CA TYR A 79 -1.99 -17.78 2.39
C TYR A 79 -3.09 -16.88 1.84
N ALA A 80 -2.82 -15.59 1.69
CA ALA A 80 -3.77 -14.65 1.06
C ALA A 80 -3.81 -14.82 -0.46
N TYR A 81 -5.01 -14.71 -1.05
CA TYR A 81 -5.32 -14.77 -2.48
C TYR A 81 -6.27 -13.62 -2.87
N LEU A 82 -6.17 -13.15 -4.11
CA LEU A 82 -7.16 -12.26 -4.73
C LEU A 82 -8.17 -13.07 -5.53
N GLY A 83 -9.44 -12.70 -5.42
CA GLY A 83 -10.51 -13.27 -6.24
C GLY A 83 -10.54 -12.57 -7.59
N ILE A 84 -10.02 -13.24 -8.62
CA ILE A 84 -9.91 -12.67 -9.97
C ILE A 84 -11.25 -12.71 -10.70
N THR A 85 -12.15 -13.64 -10.36
CA THR A 85 -13.47 -13.72 -11.00
C THR A 85 -14.22 -12.40 -10.93
N ILE A 86 -14.34 -11.81 -9.73
CA ILE A 86 -15.09 -10.56 -9.55
C ILE A 86 -14.40 -9.37 -10.24
N LEU A 87 -13.07 -9.36 -10.29
CA LEU A 87 -12.30 -8.34 -11.01
C LEU A 87 -12.49 -8.43 -12.53
N ARG A 88 -12.51 -9.65 -13.08
CA ARG A 88 -12.83 -9.88 -14.50
C ARG A 88 -14.26 -9.47 -14.84
N VAL A 89 -15.22 -9.76 -13.95
CA VAL A 89 -16.62 -9.31 -14.11
C VAL A 89 -16.70 -7.78 -14.12
N TRP A 90 -16.00 -7.12 -13.20
CA TRP A 90 -15.89 -5.65 -13.21
C TRP A 90 -15.28 -5.13 -14.53
N ALA A 91 -14.23 -5.77 -15.05
CA ALA A 91 -13.62 -5.40 -16.32
C ALA A 91 -14.59 -5.53 -17.50
N VAL A 92 -15.37 -6.61 -17.58
CA VAL A 92 -16.38 -6.82 -18.63
C VAL A 92 -17.46 -5.74 -18.62
N ARG A 93 -17.85 -5.31 -17.43
CA ARG A 93 -18.90 -4.30 -17.25
C ARG A 93 -18.37 -2.87 -17.44
N THR A 94 -17.05 -2.67 -17.51
CA THR A 94 -16.41 -1.37 -17.67
C THR A 94 -16.12 -1.09 -19.14
N PRO A 95 -16.68 -0.02 -19.75
CA PRO A 95 -16.43 0.29 -21.16
C PRO A 95 -14.94 0.44 -21.49
N GLY A 96 -14.50 -0.24 -22.55
CA GLY A 96 -13.10 -0.21 -23.01
C GLY A 96 -12.16 -1.15 -22.26
N PHE A 97 -12.67 -1.94 -21.31
CA PHE A 97 -11.89 -2.93 -20.56
C PHE A 97 -12.14 -4.33 -21.08
N THR A 98 -11.17 -5.21 -20.88
CA THR A 98 -11.31 -6.64 -21.15
C THR A 98 -10.70 -7.46 -20.02
N PRO A 99 -11.22 -8.67 -19.74
CA PRO A 99 -10.58 -9.63 -18.83
C PRO A 99 -9.12 -9.91 -19.17
N GLU A 100 -8.78 -9.97 -20.46
CA GLU A 100 -7.42 -10.26 -20.91
C GLU A 100 -6.45 -9.13 -20.59
N ALA A 101 -6.88 -7.88 -20.70
CA ALA A 101 -6.09 -6.72 -20.30
C ALA A 101 -5.88 -6.69 -18.78
N LEU A 102 -6.92 -7.04 -18.01
CA LEU A 102 -6.81 -7.20 -16.57
C LEU A 102 -5.85 -8.33 -16.21
N ASP A 103 -5.95 -9.49 -16.85
CA ASP A 103 -5.05 -10.61 -16.61
C ASP A 103 -3.59 -10.24 -16.93
N ALA A 104 -3.35 -9.53 -18.04
CA ALA A 104 -2.01 -9.06 -18.40
C ALA A 104 -1.40 -8.18 -17.30
N ALA A 105 -2.21 -7.33 -16.66
CA ALA A 105 -1.78 -6.48 -15.56
C ALA A 105 -1.50 -7.25 -14.26
N TYR A 106 -2.31 -8.27 -13.93
CA TYR A 106 -2.20 -9.02 -12.67
C TYR A 106 -1.23 -10.20 -12.72
N PHE A 107 -1.00 -10.78 -13.89
CA PHE A 107 -0.20 -12.00 -14.06
C PHE A 107 1.09 -11.78 -14.86
N ALA A 108 1.32 -10.58 -15.39
CA ALA A 108 2.52 -10.23 -16.15
C ALA A 108 2.90 -11.26 -17.25
N GLY A 109 1.89 -11.85 -17.91
CA GLY A 109 2.08 -12.85 -18.97
C GLY A 109 2.42 -14.27 -18.49
N HIS A 110 2.19 -14.60 -17.21
CA HIS A 110 2.35 -15.96 -16.69
C HIS A 110 1.55 -16.97 -17.55
N PRO A 111 2.13 -18.12 -17.94
CA PRO A 111 1.42 -19.13 -18.72
C PRO A 111 0.35 -19.83 -17.90
N GLY A 112 -0.68 -20.38 -18.56
CA GLY A 112 -1.68 -21.24 -17.90
C GLY A 112 -2.79 -20.50 -17.17
N ILE A 113 -2.97 -19.21 -17.43
CA ILE A 113 -4.15 -18.46 -16.96
C ILE A 113 -5.39 -19.01 -17.68
N PRO A 114 -6.42 -19.51 -16.96
CA PRO A 114 -7.64 -19.97 -17.60
C PRO A 114 -8.30 -18.82 -18.38
N PRO A 115 -8.73 -19.04 -19.63
CA PRO A 115 -9.42 -18.01 -20.39
C PRO A 115 -10.69 -17.57 -19.66
N TYR A 116 -11.09 -16.32 -19.86
CA TYR A 116 -12.36 -15.85 -19.33
C TYR A 116 -13.53 -16.63 -19.95
N ALA A 117 -14.40 -17.14 -19.10
CA ALA A 117 -15.65 -17.79 -19.50
C ALA A 117 -16.81 -16.90 -19.03
N ALA A 118 -17.58 -16.38 -19.99
CA ALA A 118 -18.74 -15.55 -19.69
C ALA A 118 -19.88 -16.42 -19.10
N GLU A 119 -20.48 -15.95 -18.01
CA GLU A 119 -21.69 -16.52 -17.42
C GLU A 119 -22.83 -15.50 -17.49
N PRO A 120 -24.11 -15.94 -17.48
CA PRO A 120 -25.25 -15.03 -17.64
C PRO A 120 -25.29 -13.88 -16.63
N TRP A 121 -24.82 -14.10 -15.40
CA TRP A 121 -24.79 -13.07 -14.36
C TRP A 121 -23.64 -12.07 -14.52
N HIS A 122 -22.66 -12.32 -15.39
CA HIS A 122 -21.56 -11.38 -15.63
C HIS A 122 -22.00 -10.11 -16.35
N ASP A 123 -23.11 -10.16 -17.10
CA ASP A 123 -23.68 -8.99 -17.75
C ASP A 123 -24.58 -8.20 -16.77
N ASN A 124 -24.37 -6.89 -16.69
CA ASN A 124 -25.18 -6.00 -15.87
C ASN A 124 -25.09 -4.56 -16.40
N MET A 125 -26.11 -4.13 -17.14
CA MET A 125 -26.18 -2.79 -17.71
C MET A 125 -26.14 -1.68 -16.66
N ALA A 126 -26.69 -1.89 -15.46
CA ALA A 126 -26.67 -0.87 -14.41
C ALA A 126 -25.25 -0.61 -13.90
N THR A 127 -24.42 -1.65 -13.80
CA THR A 127 -22.99 -1.49 -13.52
C THR A 127 -22.31 -0.71 -14.65
N THR A 128 -22.59 -1.05 -15.91
CA THR A 128 -21.98 -0.36 -17.06
C THR A 128 -22.31 1.12 -17.10
N GLU A 129 -23.57 1.51 -16.85
CA GLU A 129 -23.97 2.92 -16.76
C GLU A 129 -23.22 3.67 -15.65
N LYS A 130 -23.04 3.04 -14.49
CA LYS A 130 -22.25 3.61 -13.38
C LYS A 130 -20.77 3.76 -13.75
N MET A 131 -20.20 2.77 -14.44
CA MET A 131 -18.81 2.81 -14.89
C MET A 131 -18.57 3.87 -15.98
N VAL A 132 -19.54 4.19 -16.83
CA VAL A 132 -19.45 5.33 -17.75
C VAL A 132 -19.26 6.64 -16.98
N GLY A 133 -20.07 6.88 -15.94
CA GLY A 133 -19.94 8.06 -15.10
C GLY A 133 -18.60 8.13 -14.38
N TRP A 134 -18.16 7.00 -13.81
CA TRP A 134 -16.86 6.89 -13.14
C TRP A 134 -15.69 7.16 -14.11
N LEU A 135 -15.72 6.61 -15.33
CA LEU A 135 -14.70 6.90 -16.36
C LEU A 135 -14.69 8.38 -16.76
N GLY A 136 -15.86 9.02 -16.82
CA GLY A 136 -15.98 10.47 -17.03
C GLY A 136 -15.27 11.29 -15.95
N TRP A 137 -15.38 10.86 -14.69
CA TRP A 137 -14.61 11.46 -13.59
C TRP A 137 -13.11 11.19 -13.72
N VAL A 138 -12.69 9.95 -14.04
CA VAL A 138 -11.26 9.58 -14.19
C VAL A 138 -10.57 10.33 -15.34
N MET A 139 -11.28 10.58 -16.44
CA MET A 139 -10.72 11.23 -17.63
C MET A 139 -10.97 12.74 -17.67
N GLY A 140 -11.87 13.27 -16.85
CA GLY A 140 -12.33 14.65 -16.87
C GLY A 140 -12.07 15.42 -15.58
N ASP A 141 -12.98 15.26 -14.61
CA ASP A 141 -13.01 16.04 -13.36
C ASP A 141 -11.76 15.80 -12.48
N ARG A 142 -11.45 14.51 -12.23
CA ARG A 142 -10.27 14.05 -11.49
C ARG A 142 -10.11 14.67 -10.09
N ASP A 143 -11.21 15.10 -9.46
CA ASP A 143 -11.17 15.69 -8.13
C ASP A 143 -10.45 14.78 -7.12
N GLN A 144 -9.51 15.37 -6.36
CA GLN A 144 -8.73 14.68 -5.32
C GLN A 144 -9.02 15.24 -3.92
N SER A 145 -10.09 16.03 -3.75
CA SER A 145 -10.44 16.66 -2.47
C SER A 145 -10.63 15.64 -1.35
N GLU A 146 -11.32 14.53 -1.63
CA GLU A 146 -11.52 13.42 -0.69
C GLU A 146 -10.18 12.76 -0.30
N LEU A 147 -9.33 12.46 -1.28
CA LEU A 147 -8.01 11.86 -1.01
C LEU A 147 -7.10 12.80 -0.19
N GLU A 148 -7.24 14.11 -0.39
CA GLU A 148 -6.52 15.10 0.40
C GLU A 148 -7.05 15.19 1.83
N ALA A 149 -8.37 15.11 2.03
CA ALA A 149 -8.97 15.03 3.36
C ALA A 149 -8.51 13.77 4.11
N ASP A 150 -8.46 12.63 3.43
CA ASP A 150 -7.90 11.37 3.95
C ASP A 150 -6.44 11.53 4.38
N ARG A 151 -5.64 12.27 3.61
CA ARG A 151 -4.24 12.55 3.94
C ARG A 151 -4.11 13.34 5.23
N LEU A 152 -4.91 14.39 5.38
CA LEU A 152 -4.93 15.21 6.59
C LEU A 152 -5.41 14.39 7.79
N ALA A 153 -6.43 13.57 7.63
CA ALA A 153 -6.95 12.71 8.68
C ALA A 153 -5.90 11.68 9.12
N ALA A 154 -5.23 10.98 8.19
CA ALA A 154 -4.17 10.02 8.52
C ALA A 154 -2.97 10.68 9.23
N ARG A 155 -2.60 11.91 8.84
CA ARG A 155 -1.58 12.71 9.54
C ARG A 155 -2.03 13.08 10.96
N ALA A 156 -3.30 13.43 11.13
CA ALA A 156 -3.87 13.76 12.44
C ALA A 156 -3.82 12.57 13.40
N VAL A 157 -4.08 11.33 12.94
CA VAL A 157 -3.93 10.12 13.77
C VAL A 157 -2.49 10.00 14.28
N ARG A 158 -1.50 10.10 13.38
CA ARG A 158 -0.07 10.06 13.76
C ARG A 158 0.31 11.17 14.76
N ALA A 159 -0.18 12.39 14.53
CA ALA A 159 0.09 13.53 15.40
C ALA A 159 -0.58 13.41 16.78
N ALA A 160 -1.69 12.68 16.87
CA ALA A 160 -2.44 12.44 18.10
C ALA A 160 -1.97 11.19 18.87
N ARG A 161 -0.89 10.52 18.43
CA ARG A 161 -0.36 9.34 19.12
C ARG A 161 -0.06 9.69 20.58
N PRO A 162 -0.62 8.94 21.55
CA PRO A 162 -0.33 9.18 22.95
C PRO A 162 1.10 8.75 23.31
N ASP A 163 1.57 9.10 24.50
CA ASP A 163 2.73 8.44 25.06
C ASP A 163 2.40 6.95 25.29
N LEU A 164 2.84 6.11 24.35
CA LEU A 164 2.55 4.68 24.35
C LEU A 164 3.02 4.03 25.64
N ALA A 165 4.19 4.42 26.16
CA ALA A 165 4.78 3.85 27.37
C ALA A 165 3.97 4.19 28.64
N ALA A 166 3.31 5.34 28.66
CA ALA A 166 2.47 5.78 29.78
C ALA A 166 0.99 5.37 29.67
N THR A 167 0.51 5.03 28.47
CA THR A 167 -0.90 4.68 28.20
C THR A 167 -1.23 3.28 28.68
N SER A 168 -2.40 3.02 29.27
CA SER A 168 -2.76 1.69 29.78
C SER A 168 -2.96 0.65 28.66
N ASP A 169 -2.79 -0.65 28.94
CA ASP A 169 -3.03 -1.72 27.96
C ASP A 169 -4.47 -1.69 27.41
N ALA A 170 -5.45 -1.37 28.26
CA ALA A 170 -6.86 -1.22 27.88
C ALA A 170 -7.08 -0.04 26.93
N ASP A 171 -6.45 1.11 27.19
CA ASP A 171 -6.56 2.28 26.33
C ASP A 171 -5.83 2.09 24.99
N LEU A 172 -4.69 1.38 24.99
CA LEU A 172 -3.97 1.00 23.77
C LEU A 172 -4.80 0.05 22.90
N LEU A 173 -5.44 -0.97 23.50
CA LEU A 173 -6.35 -1.86 22.79
C LEU A 173 -7.56 -1.07 22.21
N SER A 174 -8.16 -0.21 23.02
CA SER A 174 -9.25 0.67 22.59
C SER A 174 -8.84 1.55 21.40
N LEU A 175 -7.65 2.16 21.45
CA LEU A 175 -7.07 2.92 20.35
C LEU A 175 -6.96 2.06 19.08
N ALA A 176 -6.32 0.89 19.17
CA ALA A 176 -6.14 -0.02 18.04
C ALA A 176 -7.48 -0.42 17.40
N MET A 177 -8.48 -0.80 18.21
CA MET A 177 -9.82 -1.16 17.73
C MET A 177 -10.58 0.02 17.11
N SER A 178 -10.40 1.22 17.66
CA SER A 178 -11.09 2.44 17.18
C SER A 178 -10.68 2.87 15.77
N LEU A 179 -9.51 2.43 15.29
CA LEU A 179 -8.99 2.78 13.96
C LEU A 179 -9.56 1.91 12.83
N LYS A 180 -10.18 0.76 13.13
CA LYS A 180 -10.74 -0.18 12.14
C LYS A 180 -11.71 0.50 11.14
N PRO A 181 -12.68 1.34 11.55
CA PRO A 181 -13.57 2.04 10.61
C PRO A 181 -12.83 2.99 9.66
N MET A 182 -11.77 3.65 10.14
CA MET A 182 -10.96 4.54 9.31
C MET A 182 -10.14 3.74 8.29
N ILE A 183 -9.56 2.60 8.70
CA ILE A 183 -8.85 1.69 7.78
C ILE A 183 -9.80 1.23 6.67
N ARG A 184 -11.04 0.85 7.00
CA ARG A 184 -12.07 0.50 6.02
C ARG A 184 -12.35 1.63 5.04
N SER A 185 -12.58 2.84 5.52
CA SER A 185 -12.82 4.02 4.67
C SER A 185 -11.62 4.37 3.77
N LEU A 186 -10.41 4.31 4.31
CA LEU A 186 -9.19 4.58 3.54
C LEU A 186 -8.93 3.51 2.47
N PHE A 187 -9.30 2.26 2.74
CA PHE A 187 -9.15 1.19 1.75
C PHE A 187 -10.22 1.27 0.64
N ASP A 188 -11.43 1.72 0.95
CA ASP A 188 -12.44 2.08 -0.07
C ASP A 188 -11.85 3.08 -1.08
N GLN A 189 -11.23 4.15 -0.58
CA GLN A 189 -10.60 5.14 -1.43
C GLN A 189 -9.34 4.57 -2.14
N HIS A 190 -8.58 3.71 -1.48
CA HIS A 190 -7.40 3.08 -2.09
C HIS A 190 -7.77 2.22 -3.31
N ILE A 191 -8.87 1.47 -3.25
CA ILE A 191 -9.35 0.69 -4.39
C ILE A 191 -9.85 1.59 -5.51
N ASN A 192 -10.55 2.68 -5.20
CA ASN A 192 -11.00 3.66 -6.19
C ASN A 192 -9.80 4.27 -6.95
N GLN A 193 -8.78 4.72 -6.21
CA GLN A 193 -7.55 5.28 -6.77
C GLN A 193 -6.75 4.26 -7.57
N SER A 194 -6.71 3.00 -7.10
CA SER A 194 -6.02 1.91 -7.82
C SER A 194 -6.71 1.57 -9.15
N GLY A 195 -8.05 1.51 -9.15
CA GLY A 195 -8.83 1.35 -10.37
C GLY A 195 -8.60 2.51 -11.34
N ALA A 196 -8.72 3.75 -10.86
CA ALA A 196 -8.55 4.95 -11.68
C ALA A 196 -7.14 5.06 -12.28
N ALA A 197 -6.11 4.69 -11.51
CA ALA A 197 -4.71 4.69 -11.95
C ALA A 197 -4.43 3.70 -13.09
N SER A 198 -5.28 2.69 -13.29
CA SER A 198 -5.14 1.72 -14.38
C SER A 198 -5.68 2.20 -15.73
N ILE A 199 -6.53 3.24 -15.74
CA ILE A 199 -7.22 3.70 -16.96
C ILE A 199 -6.24 4.35 -17.93
N ALA A 200 -5.49 5.35 -17.45
CA ALA A 200 -4.61 6.13 -18.31
C ALA A 200 -3.48 5.31 -18.98
N PRO A 201 -2.80 4.37 -18.29
CA PRO A 201 -1.84 3.48 -18.93
C PRO A 201 -2.41 2.70 -20.11
N GLY A 202 -3.65 2.20 -20.01
CA GLY A 202 -4.31 1.48 -21.10
C GLY A 202 -4.53 2.35 -22.34
N VAL A 203 -5.06 3.57 -22.13
CA VAL A 203 -5.28 4.54 -23.22
C VAL A 203 -3.97 4.96 -23.87
N ILE A 204 -2.95 5.31 -23.06
CA ILE A 204 -1.61 5.68 -23.56
C ILE A 204 -0.99 4.52 -24.34
N GLY A 205 -1.13 3.28 -23.84
CA GLY A 205 -0.68 2.07 -24.52
C GLY A 205 -1.28 1.90 -25.91
N ALA A 206 -2.61 2.01 -26.01
CA ALA A 206 -3.32 1.90 -27.28
C ALA A 206 -2.89 2.98 -28.30
N VAL A 207 -2.75 4.23 -27.85
CA VAL A 207 -2.28 5.34 -28.71
C VAL A 207 -0.84 5.11 -29.16
N CYS A 208 0.07 4.78 -28.24
CA CYS A 208 1.46 4.46 -28.56
C CYS A 208 1.57 3.33 -29.59
N GLN A 209 0.77 2.27 -29.44
CA GLN A 209 0.69 1.17 -30.39
C GLN A 209 0.22 1.64 -31.77
N ALA A 210 -0.85 2.44 -31.82
CA ALA A 210 -1.44 2.93 -33.07
C ALA A 210 -0.49 3.83 -33.88
N VAL A 211 0.32 4.64 -33.20
CA VAL A 211 1.33 5.51 -33.85
C VAL A 211 2.66 4.81 -34.11
N GLY A 212 2.77 3.50 -33.86
CA GLY A 212 3.99 2.71 -34.10
C GLY A 212 5.11 2.95 -33.09
N ARG A 213 4.80 3.43 -31.88
CA ARG A 213 5.75 3.71 -30.78
C ARG A 213 5.40 2.96 -29.49
N PRO A 214 5.19 1.62 -29.50
CA PRO A 214 4.70 0.87 -28.33
C PRO A 214 5.65 0.89 -27.12
N THR A 215 6.95 1.10 -27.35
CA THR A 215 7.95 1.17 -26.26
C THR A 215 7.87 2.47 -25.45
N ASP A 216 7.12 3.46 -25.91
CA ASP A 216 7.07 4.78 -25.28
C ASP A 216 6.01 4.90 -24.17
N THR A 217 5.10 3.94 -24.06
CA THR A 217 4.09 3.91 -22.99
C THR A 217 4.72 4.04 -21.60
N MET A 218 5.74 3.22 -21.30
CA MET A 218 6.40 3.28 -20.00
C MET A 218 7.19 4.57 -19.77
N ARG A 219 7.74 5.17 -20.84
CA ARG A 219 8.48 6.44 -20.75
C ARG A 219 7.53 7.61 -20.49
N LEU A 220 6.31 7.54 -21.01
CA LEU A 220 5.25 8.53 -20.74
C LEU A 220 4.69 8.46 -19.32
N LEU A 221 4.83 7.32 -18.66
CA LEU A 221 4.42 7.09 -17.27
C LEU A 221 5.56 7.33 -16.27
N ALA A 222 6.79 7.54 -16.73
CA ALA A 222 7.96 7.78 -15.91
C ALA A 222 8.10 9.26 -15.51
N GLY A 223 8.82 9.54 -14.42
CA GLY A 223 9.10 10.91 -13.99
C GLY A 223 7.85 11.72 -13.60
N LEU A 224 6.77 11.04 -13.18
CA LEU A 224 5.61 11.73 -12.61
C LEU A 224 5.99 12.35 -11.26
N GLY A 225 5.63 13.61 -11.04
CA GLY A 225 5.85 14.32 -9.78
C GLY A 225 4.81 13.94 -8.72
N GLY A 226 5.06 14.31 -7.46
CA GLY A 226 4.10 14.13 -6.37
C GLY A 226 3.81 12.67 -5.98
N VAL A 227 4.71 11.76 -6.36
CA VAL A 227 4.62 10.34 -6.03
C VAL A 227 5.19 10.11 -4.62
N ASP A 228 4.31 9.85 -3.66
CA ASP A 228 4.67 9.71 -2.24
C ASP A 228 5.73 8.61 -2.00
N SER A 229 5.81 7.58 -2.85
CA SER A 229 6.80 6.50 -2.74
C SER A 229 8.24 6.91 -3.05
N ALA A 230 8.47 8.02 -3.75
CA ALA A 230 9.81 8.53 -4.03
C ALA A 230 10.38 9.39 -2.89
N ALA A 231 9.52 9.99 -2.06
CA ALA A 231 9.92 10.91 -1.00
C ALA A 231 10.85 10.27 0.06
N PRO A 232 10.60 9.03 0.54
CA PRO A 232 11.51 8.37 1.48
C PRO A 232 12.92 8.17 0.93
N SER A 233 13.05 7.77 -0.34
CA SER A 233 14.34 7.54 -0.97
C SER A 233 15.17 8.83 -1.09
N SER A 234 14.52 9.96 -1.39
CA SER A 234 15.17 11.27 -1.38
C SER A 234 15.58 11.68 0.03
N ALA A 235 14.75 11.46 1.05
CA ALA A 235 15.10 11.78 2.43
C ALA A 235 16.25 10.90 2.96
N MET A 236 16.25 9.60 2.64
CA MET A 236 17.37 8.70 2.93
C MET A 236 18.65 9.11 2.22
N TRP A 237 18.55 9.63 0.99
CA TRP A 237 19.70 10.16 0.26
C TRP A 237 20.33 11.33 1.01
N GLU A 238 19.54 12.29 1.47
CA GLU A 238 20.04 13.43 2.26
C GLU A 238 20.70 12.98 3.58
N LEU A 239 20.06 12.04 4.31
CA LEU A 239 20.68 11.40 5.49
C LEU A 239 22.04 10.77 5.15
N SER A 240 22.16 10.13 3.99
CA SER A 240 23.41 9.51 3.55
C SER A 240 24.53 10.52 3.28
N ARG A 241 24.18 11.74 2.86
CA ARG A 241 25.15 12.83 2.67
C ARG A 241 25.62 13.41 3.99
N VAL A 242 24.74 13.52 4.98
CA VAL A 242 25.11 13.88 6.35
C VAL A 242 26.12 12.88 6.92
N VAL A 243 25.87 11.58 6.75
CA VAL A 243 26.82 10.52 7.18
C VAL A 243 28.16 10.66 6.46
N ARG A 244 28.16 10.81 5.12
CA ARG A 244 29.40 10.93 4.33
C ARG A 244 30.24 12.16 4.71
N ALA A 245 29.61 13.23 5.17
CA ALA A 245 30.30 14.45 5.58
C ALA A 245 30.89 14.39 7.01
N SER A 246 30.53 13.38 7.81
CA SER A 246 30.93 13.24 9.20
C SER A 246 31.84 12.03 9.40
N ALA A 247 33.05 12.28 9.91
CA ALA A 247 33.99 11.20 10.26
C ALA A 247 33.45 10.32 11.40
N ALA A 248 32.74 10.91 12.36
CA ALA A 248 32.17 10.19 13.49
C ALA A 248 31.01 9.27 13.06
N LEU A 249 30.05 9.78 12.28
CA LEU A 249 28.97 8.96 11.74
C LEU A 249 29.53 7.87 10.82
N THR A 250 30.48 8.21 9.93
CA THR A 250 31.11 7.23 9.05
C THR A 250 31.74 6.07 9.84
N ALA A 251 32.41 6.35 10.96
CA ALA A 251 32.98 5.30 11.82
C ALA A 251 31.92 4.36 12.40
N HIS A 252 30.76 4.89 12.81
CA HIS A 252 29.64 4.06 13.30
C HIS A 252 29.06 3.15 12.22
N PHE A 253 28.90 3.67 11.00
CA PHE A 253 28.40 2.92 9.84
C PHE A 253 29.41 1.88 9.34
N ASP A 254 30.71 2.21 9.31
CA ASP A 254 31.78 1.29 8.90
C ASP A 254 31.96 0.12 9.89
N ALA A 255 31.49 0.28 11.13
CA ALA A 255 31.43 -0.81 12.12
C ALA A 255 30.29 -1.83 11.87
N GLY A 256 29.46 -1.62 10.85
CA GLY A 256 28.38 -2.52 10.43
C GLY A 256 26.97 -1.99 10.74
N ILE A 257 25.94 -2.59 10.15
CA ILE A 257 24.54 -2.11 10.30
C ILE A 257 23.80 -2.73 11.50
N ASP A 258 24.26 -3.88 12.00
CA ASP A 258 23.60 -4.57 13.10
C ASP A 258 23.65 -3.69 14.37
N HIS A 259 22.49 -3.40 14.97
CA HIS A 259 22.36 -2.54 16.15
C HIS A 259 22.93 -1.12 15.96
N LEU A 260 23.04 -0.63 14.73
CA LEU A 260 23.60 0.69 14.42
C LEU A 260 22.81 1.81 15.13
N HIS A 261 21.48 1.75 15.10
CA HIS A 261 20.63 2.72 15.78
C HIS A 261 20.95 2.82 17.28
N GLN A 262 21.12 1.67 17.95
CA GLN A 262 21.48 1.62 19.36
C GLN A 262 22.87 2.22 19.63
N ARG A 263 23.87 1.94 18.77
CA ARG A 263 25.21 2.51 18.92
C ARG A 263 25.23 4.03 18.74
N LEU A 264 24.46 4.56 17.80
CA LEU A 264 24.32 6.00 17.61
C LEU A 264 23.72 6.66 18.86
N HIS A 265 22.66 6.09 19.44
CA HIS A 265 22.07 6.61 20.68
C HIS A 265 23.04 6.60 21.87
N ALA A 266 23.95 5.63 21.93
CA ALA A 266 24.99 5.56 22.96
C ALA A 266 26.09 6.63 22.81
N ASP A 267 26.21 7.28 21.64
CA ASP A 267 27.21 8.31 21.34
C ASP A 267 26.57 9.71 21.15
N THR A 268 25.43 9.96 21.79
CA THR A 268 24.74 11.27 21.77
C THR A 268 25.55 12.42 22.40
N GLY A 269 26.66 12.12 23.08
CA GLY A 269 27.63 13.12 23.51
C GLY A 269 28.38 13.78 22.33
N ASN A 270 28.39 13.15 21.16
CA ASN A 270 28.88 13.73 19.92
C ASN A 270 27.78 14.57 19.25
N ALA A 271 28.06 15.87 19.03
CA ALA A 271 27.08 16.80 18.47
C ALA A 271 26.60 16.43 17.06
N GLU A 272 27.47 15.88 16.20
CA GLU A 272 27.10 15.46 14.85
C GLU A 272 26.16 14.24 14.89
N VAL A 273 26.41 13.30 15.83
CA VAL A 273 25.55 12.14 16.06
C VAL A 273 24.18 12.57 16.61
N ALA A 274 24.16 13.50 17.57
CA ALA A 274 22.92 14.02 18.13
C ALA A 274 22.04 14.72 17.07
N VAL A 275 22.65 15.53 16.18
CA VAL A 275 21.93 16.18 15.09
C VAL A 275 21.40 15.16 14.08
N PHE A 276 22.22 14.16 13.72
CA PHE A 276 21.79 13.09 12.82
C PHE A 276 20.60 12.31 13.40
N LEU A 277 20.63 11.96 14.69
CA LEU A 277 19.52 11.28 15.35
C LEU A 277 18.25 12.11 15.35
N ALA A 278 18.33 13.43 15.59
CA ALA A 278 17.18 14.31 15.48
C ALA A 278 16.59 14.34 14.05
N THR A 279 17.44 14.37 13.03
CA THR A 279 16.98 14.28 11.62
C THR A 279 16.40 12.90 11.30
N LEU A 280 16.96 11.82 11.88
CA LEU A 280 16.41 10.48 11.75
C LEU A 280 15.04 10.37 12.42
N ASP A 281 14.84 10.98 13.59
CA ASP A 281 13.56 11.02 14.28
C ASP A 281 12.48 11.72 13.44
N GLU A 282 12.82 12.84 12.77
CA GLU A 282 11.93 13.50 11.80
C GLU A 282 11.60 12.59 10.62
N PHE A 283 12.60 11.88 10.07
CA PHE A 283 12.40 10.89 9.01
C PHE A 283 11.46 9.77 9.45
N LEU A 284 11.65 9.21 10.65
CA LEU A 284 10.81 8.15 11.20
C LEU A 284 9.40 8.66 11.56
N ALA A 285 9.26 9.92 11.96
CA ALA A 285 7.95 10.53 12.20
C ALA A 285 7.10 10.57 10.91
N GLU A 286 7.71 10.99 9.79
CA GLU A 286 7.03 11.14 8.50
C GLU A 286 6.85 9.81 7.76
N PHE A 287 7.90 8.99 7.72
CA PHE A 287 8.02 7.80 6.86
C PHE A 287 8.14 6.48 7.61
N GLY A 288 8.23 6.50 8.94
CA GLY A 288 8.50 5.32 9.76
C GLY A 288 7.45 4.20 9.68
N SER A 289 6.25 4.51 9.18
CA SER A 289 5.19 3.51 8.91
C SER A 289 5.52 2.56 7.76
N ARG A 290 6.52 2.88 6.94
CA ARG A 290 6.88 2.11 5.76
C ARG A 290 7.86 0.97 6.11
N GLY A 291 7.82 -0.11 5.35
CA GLY A 291 8.75 -1.23 5.50
C GLY A 291 8.41 -2.44 4.64
N PRO A 292 9.25 -3.49 4.65
CA PRO A 292 8.90 -4.77 4.04
C PRO A 292 7.64 -5.36 4.69
N ASN A 293 6.71 -5.88 3.88
CA ASN A 293 5.46 -6.49 4.37
C ASN A 293 4.66 -5.59 5.35
N GLU A 294 4.69 -4.27 5.12
CA GLU A 294 4.10 -3.22 5.98
C GLU A 294 2.58 -3.29 6.19
N TRP A 295 1.87 -4.09 5.40
CA TRP A 295 0.42 -4.28 5.56
C TRP A 295 0.09 -5.16 6.77
N ASP A 296 0.96 -6.12 7.09
CA ASP A 296 0.82 -6.95 8.27
C ASP A 296 1.45 -6.23 9.48
N ILE A 297 0.67 -6.07 10.55
CA ILE A 297 1.12 -5.44 11.80
C ILE A 297 2.16 -6.27 12.54
N HIS A 298 2.35 -7.55 12.20
CA HIS A 298 3.45 -8.37 12.71
C HIS A 298 4.82 -8.00 12.11
N SER A 299 4.85 -7.40 10.93
CA SER A 299 6.10 -7.07 10.23
C SER A 299 6.76 -5.81 10.78
N HIS A 300 8.10 -5.80 10.78
CA HIS A 300 8.87 -4.62 11.13
C HIS A 300 8.76 -3.52 10.07
N THR A 301 8.50 -2.30 10.53
CA THR A 301 8.66 -1.06 9.76
C THR A 301 9.95 -0.32 10.13
N TRP A 302 10.28 0.74 9.40
CA TRP A 302 11.42 1.60 9.72
C TRP A 302 11.31 2.20 11.12
N GLU A 303 10.12 2.50 11.63
CA GLU A 303 9.97 2.99 13.02
C GLU A 303 10.25 1.90 14.04
N THR A 304 9.75 0.68 13.84
CA THR A 304 9.95 -0.43 14.80
C THR A 304 11.36 -1.03 14.74
N ARG A 305 12.06 -0.88 13.61
CA ARG A 305 13.43 -1.34 13.41
C ARG A 305 14.18 -0.34 12.49
N PRO A 306 14.68 0.78 13.03
CA PRO A 306 15.35 1.83 12.25
C PRO A 306 16.56 1.35 11.44
N ASP A 307 17.22 0.28 11.89
CA ASP A 307 18.35 -0.35 11.18
C ASP A 307 18.01 -0.75 9.73
N ILE A 308 16.73 -1.04 9.42
CA ILE A 308 16.28 -1.32 8.04
C ILE A 308 16.48 -0.08 7.14
N ALA A 309 16.07 1.10 7.61
CA ALA A 309 16.26 2.36 6.88
C ALA A 309 17.73 2.74 6.84
N LEU A 310 18.45 2.57 7.95
CA LEU A 310 19.88 2.87 8.04
C LEU A 310 20.72 1.99 7.10
N ALA A 311 20.32 0.74 6.84
CA ALA A 311 20.97 -0.11 5.85
C ALA A 311 20.81 0.43 4.41
N ALA A 312 19.70 1.10 4.08
CA ALA A 312 19.55 1.80 2.82
C ALA A 312 20.44 3.06 2.75
N VAL A 313 20.48 3.83 3.84
CA VAL A 313 21.36 5.00 4.00
C VAL A 313 22.84 4.60 3.85
N ASP A 314 23.25 3.48 4.44
CA ASP A 314 24.60 2.92 4.34
C ASP A 314 25.00 2.59 2.90
N ARG A 315 24.09 1.99 2.13
CA ARG A 315 24.33 1.75 0.69
C ARG A 315 24.40 3.06 -0.10
N MET A 316 23.51 4.01 0.18
CA MET A 316 23.47 5.29 -0.52
C MET A 316 24.72 6.12 -0.25
N ARG A 317 25.27 6.14 0.98
CA ARG A 317 26.40 7.02 1.31
C ARG A 317 27.65 6.73 0.45
N GLY A 318 27.85 5.47 0.04
CA GLY A 318 28.94 5.02 -0.83
C GLY A 318 28.73 5.29 -2.32
N SER A 319 27.54 5.76 -2.72
CA SER A 319 27.24 6.12 -4.11
C SER A 319 27.73 7.53 -4.47
N ASP A 320 28.08 7.74 -5.74
CA ASP A 320 28.45 9.05 -6.31
C ASP A 320 27.23 9.99 -6.39
N ASP A 321 27.48 11.30 -6.37
CA ASP A 321 26.40 12.31 -6.39
C ASP A 321 25.55 12.27 -7.67
N SER A 322 26.08 11.74 -8.78
CA SER A 322 25.32 11.49 -10.01
C SER A 322 24.20 10.46 -9.86
N ALA A 323 24.21 9.64 -8.80
CA ALA A 323 23.17 8.66 -8.49
C ALA A 323 22.01 9.26 -7.67
N ALA A 324 22.00 10.57 -7.42
CA ALA A 324 20.97 11.20 -6.60
C ALA A 324 19.56 10.97 -7.20
N PRO A 325 18.56 10.52 -6.40
CA PRO A 325 17.23 10.18 -6.90
C PRO A 325 16.54 11.30 -7.70
N HIS A 326 16.76 12.56 -7.31
CA HIS A 326 16.17 13.72 -7.97
C HIS A 326 16.72 13.96 -9.39
N LEU A 327 17.95 13.53 -9.69
CA LEU A 327 18.53 13.65 -11.04
C LEU A 327 17.85 12.68 -12.01
N HIS A 328 17.65 11.43 -11.58
CA HIS A 328 16.94 10.44 -12.39
C HIS A 328 15.49 10.85 -12.66
N HIS A 329 14.83 11.45 -11.65
CA HIS A 329 13.47 11.97 -11.81
C HIS A 329 13.40 13.10 -12.85
N SER A 330 14.27 14.10 -12.77
CA SER A 330 14.25 15.24 -13.71
C SER A 330 14.55 14.83 -15.16
N VAL A 331 15.45 13.87 -15.37
CA VAL A 331 15.72 13.30 -16.69
C VAL A 331 14.49 12.57 -17.25
N ALA A 332 13.84 11.73 -16.43
CA ALA A 332 12.63 11.03 -16.83
C ALA A 332 11.46 11.98 -17.13
N GLU A 333 11.32 13.06 -16.36
CA GLU A 333 10.30 14.08 -16.58
C GLU A 333 10.51 14.81 -17.91
N ALA A 334 11.72 15.31 -18.18
CA ALA A 334 12.03 16.00 -19.43
C ALA A 334 11.76 15.10 -20.64
N GLU A 335 12.11 13.82 -20.52
CA GLU A 335 11.89 12.84 -21.57
C GLU A 335 10.41 12.53 -21.80
N ARG A 336 9.62 12.39 -20.72
CA ARG A 336 8.16 12.23 -20.80
C ARG A 336 7.52 13.40 -21.54
N LEU A 337 7.89 14.64 -21.21
CA LEU A 337 7.34 15.84 -21.84
C LEU A 337 7.64 15.86 -23.33
N ARG A 338 8.91 15.62 -23.71
CA ARG A 338 9.34 15.56 -25.11
C ARG A 338 8.57 14.50 -25.90
N ILE A 339 8.47 13.27 -25.38
CA ILE A 339 7.74 12.17 -26.06
C ILE A 339 6.25 12.49 -26.16
N GLY A 340 5.66 13.10 -25.14
CA GLY A 340 4.27 13.54 -25.15
C GLY A 340 3.99 14.52 -26.28
N GLU A 341 4.86 15.52 -26.46
CA GLU A 341 4.76 16.50 -27.56
C GLU A 341 4.90 15.85 -28.93
N GLU A 342 5.85 14.91 -29.09
CA GLU A 342 6.05 14.21 -30.36
C GLU A 342 4.83 13.38 -30.76
N ILE A 343 4.25 12.61 -29.84
CA ILE A 343 3.05 11.81 -30.12
C ILE A 343 1.86 12.73 -30.38
N ALA A 344 1.71 13.82 -29.61
CA ALA A 344 0.66 14.80 -29.87
C ALA A 344 0.77 15.40 -31.29
N ALA A 345 1.98 15.69 -31.76
CA ALA A 345 2.21 16.18 -33.13
C ALA A 345 1.85 15.13 -34.20
N MET A 346 2.13 13.85 -33.94
CA MET A 346 1.72 12.75 -34.84
C MET A 346 0.19 12.62 -34.96
N LEU A 347 -0.55 13.02 -33.92
CA LEU A 347 -2.01 12.97 -33.85
C LEU A 347 -2.68 14.27 -34.33
N ALA A 348 -1.95 15.25 -34.87
CA ALA A 348 -2.53 16.54 -35.27
C ALA A 348 -3.65 16.44 -36.32
N GLY A 349 -3.68 15.37 -37.11
CA GLY A 349 -4.74 15.07 -38.08
C GLY A 349 -5.95 14.34 -37.51
N ASP A 350 -5.91 13.96 -36.23
CA ASP A 350 -6.96 13.23 -35.52
C ASP A 350 -7.25 13.91 -34.16
N PRO A 351 -8.08 14.98 -34.16
CA PRO A 351 -8.37 15.75 -32.97
C PRO A 351 -9.02 14.93 -31.84
N GLU A 352 -9.76 13.88 -32.19
CA GLU A 352 -10.42 13.02 -31.21
C GLU A 352 -9.39 12.19 -30.44
N THR A 353 -8.53 11.46 -31.14
CA THR A 353 -7.46 10.66 -30.52
C THR A 353 -6.46 11.55 -29.77
N LEU A 354 -6.15 12.75 -30.30
CA LEU A 354 -5.32 13.73 -29.61
C LEU A 354 -5.93 14.16 -28.27
N GLY A 355 -7.23 14.47 -28.25
CA GLY A 355 -7.94 14.85 -27.02
C GLY A 355 -7.94 13.72 -25.99
N GLN A 356 -8.19 12.48 -26.41
CA GLN A 356 -8.14 11.29 -25.55
C GLN A 356 -6.73 11.07 -24.98
N PHE A 357 -5.68 11.21 -25.81
CA PHE A 357 -4.30 11.07 -25.38
C PHE A 357 -3.90 12.11 -24.33
N GLN A 358 -4.26 13.38 -24.55
CA GLN A 358 -3.97 14.46 -23.60
C GLN A 358 -4.73 14.27 -22.28
N ALA A 359 -5.99 13.86 -22.33
CA ALA A 359 -6.77 13.54 -21.14
C ALA A 359 -6.16 12.36 -20.36
N ALA A 360 -5.63 11.35 -21.07
CA ALA A 360 -4.93 10.23 -20.46
C ALA A 360 -3.62 10.66 -19.79
N LEU A 361 -2.79 11.50 -20.42
CA LEU A 361 -1.58 12.04 -19.79
C LEU A 361 -1.88 12.83 -18.51
N ALA A 362 -2.92 13.65 -18.53
CA ALA A 362 -3.37 14.38 -17.35
C ALA A 362 -3.89 13.43 -16.26
N SER A 363 -4.71 12.45 -16.63
CA SER A 363 -5.24 11.42 -15.72
C SER A 363 -4.13 10.58 -15.07
N ALA A 364 -3.12 10.17 -15.85
CA ALA A 364 -1.93 9.47 -15.34
C ALA A 364 -1.21 10.29 -14.28
N GLY A 365 -0.98 11.59 -14.54
CA GLY A 365 -0.34 12.50 -13.59
C GLY A 365 -1.11 12.67 -12.28
N THR A 366 -2.43 12.51 -12.29
CA THR A 366 -3.26 12.57 -11.09
C THR A 366 -3.32 11.24 -10.34
N PHE A 367 -3.80 10.19 -11.00
CA PHE A 367 -4.19 8.96 -10.30
C PHE A 367 -3.03 8.03 -9.98
N LEU A 368 -1.92 8.06 -10.72
CA LEU A 368 -0.74 7.29 -10.32
C LEU A 368 -0.16 7.83 -9.02
N ALA A 369 -0.08 9.15 -8.87
CA ALA A 369 0.29 9.78 -7.59
C ALA A 369 -0.78 9.54 -6.51
N GLY A 370 -2.07 9.63 -6.88
CA GLY A 370 -3.19 9.39 -5.97
C GLY A 370 -3.24 7.97 -5.39
N ARG A 371 -2.91 6.97 -6.19
CA ARG A 371 -2.77 5.57 -5.75
C ARG A 371 -1.68 5.41 -4.70
N GLU A 372 -0.49 5.99 -4.92
CA GLU A 372 0.59 5.92 -3.93
C GLU A 372 0.26 6.69 -2.64
N ARG A 373 -0.46 7.82 -2.76
CA ARG A 373 -0.93 8.59 -1.61
C ARG A 373 -1.98 7.86 -0.79
N SER A 374 -2.99 7.26 -1.44
CA SER A 374 -4.01 6.48 -0.73
C SER A 374 -3.41 5.32 0.06
N LYS A 375 -2.41 4.62 -0.53
CA LYS A 375 -1.62 3.61 0.19
C LYS A 375 -0.85 4.23 1.38
N THR A 376 -0.18 5.35 1.17
CA THR A 376 0.59 6.02 2.24
C THR A 376 -0.32 6.41 3.41
N ASN A 377 -1.51 6.92 3.13
CA ASN A 377 -2.50 7.30 4.15
C ASN A 377 -2.91 6.08 5.00
N ILE A 378 -3.29 4.97 4.38
CA ILE A 378 -3.75 3.80 5.13
C ILE A 378 -2.61 3.12 5.91
N ILE A 379 -1.42 3.00 5.32
CA ILE A 379 -0.25 2.41 6.01
C ILE A 379 0.15 3.25 7.22
N ARG A 380 -0.01 4.58 7.17
CA ARG A 380 0.18 5.45 8.33
C ARG A 380 -0.81 5.14 9.46
N VAL A 381 -2.08 4.87 9.17
CA VAL A 381 -3.07 4.50 10.19
C VAL A 381 -2.83 3.08 10.73
N ILE A 382 -2.48 2.13 9.86
CA ILE A 382 -2.11 0.75 10.26
C ILE A 382 -0.88 0.77 11.18
N GLN A 383 0.07 1.67 10.96
CA GLN A 383 1.22 1.84 11.87
C GLN A 383 0.78 2.22 13.29
N GLU A 384 -0.27 3.01 13.46
CA GLU A 384 -0.75 3.37 14.81
C GLU A 384 -1.43 2.20 15.51
N VAL A 385 -2.10 1.31 14.77
CA VAL A 385 -2.54 0.00 15.28
C VAL A 385 -1.32 -0.82 15.73
N ARG A 386 -0.31 -0.96 14.85
CA ARG A 386 0.94 -1.70 15.13
C ARG A 386 1.61 -1.20 16.41
N MET A 387 1.83 0.10 16.52
CA MET A 387 2.55 0.69 17.65
C MET A 387 1.79 0.53 18.97
N ALA A 388 0.45 0.63 18.95
CA ALA A 388 -0.36 0.37 20.13
C ALA A 388 -0.28 -1.09 20.58
N VAL A 389 -0.44 -2.05 19.65
CA VAL A 389 -0.43 -3.48 20.01
C VAL A 389 0.96 -3.99 20.37
N TRP A 390 2.02 -3.49 19.73
CA TRP A 390 3.40 -3.87 20.06
C TRP A 390 3.84 -3.35 21.42
N GLU A 391 3.29 -2.23 21.88
CA GLU A 391 3.55 -1.77 23.25
C GLU A 391 2.88 -2.70 24.28
N ILE A 392 1.68 -3.21 24.00
CA ILE A 392 1.05 -4.27 24.82
C ILE A 392 1.94 -5.52 24.80
N GLY A 393 2.39 -5.95 23.62
CA GLY A 393 3.30 -7.09 23.47
C GLY A 393 4.63 -6.91 24.22
N ARG A 394 5.24 -5.71 24.16
CA ARG A 394 6.46 -5.38 24.91
C ARG A 394 6.26 -5.53 26.42
N ARG A 395 5.09 -5.15 26.93
CA ARG A 395 4.75 -5.32 28.35
C ARG A 395 4.52 -6.78 28.70
N ALA A 396 3.84 -7.54 27.85
CA ALA A 396 3.66 -8.98 28.02
C ALA A 396 5.00 -9.74 28.06
N VAL A 397 5.97 -9.37 27.20
CA VAL A 397 7.36 -9.88 27.31
C VAL A 397 7.97 -9.53 28.66
N GLY A 398 7.79 -8.30 29.15
CA GLY A 398 8.25 -7.90 30.49
C GLY A 398 7.60 -8.68 31.64
N ARG A 399 6.40 -9.24 31.42
CA ARG A 399 5.70 -10.15 32.35
C ARG A 399 6.08 -11.62 32.16
N GLY A 400 6.82 -11.95 31.10
CA GLY A 400 7.19 -13.33 30.74
C GLY A 400 6.06 -14.12 30.06
N GLU A 401 5.05 -13.43 29.51
CA GLU A 401 3.89 -14.03 28.83
C GLU A 401 4.14 -14.28 27.33
N LEU A 402 5.10 -13.55 26.74
CA LEU A 402 5.49 -13.65 25.32
C LEU A 402 7.02 -13.60 25.18
N ASP A 403 7.56 -14.11 24.07
CA ASP A 403 9.00 -14.15 23.82
C ASP A 403 9.51 -12.84 23.19
N GLU A 404 8.76 -12.29 22.22
CA GLU A 404 9.06 -11.01 21.58
C GLU A 404 7.83 -10.10 21.39
N PRO A 405 7.99 -8.76 21.32
CA PRO A 405 6.84 -7.84 21.32
C PRO A 405 5.83 -8.06 20.20
N ARG A 406 6.26 -8.57 19.04
CA ARG A 406 5.39 -8.81 17.88
C ARG A 406 4.59 -10.11 17.99
N ASP A 407 4.91 -11.01 18.92
CA ASP A 407 4.15 -12.25 19.14
C ASP A 407 2.70 -11.97 19.53
N VAL A 408 2.43 -10.77 20.06
CA VAL A 408 1.07 -10.27 20.30
C VAL A 408 0.20 -10.31 19.05
N CYS A 409 0.79 -10.21 17.85
CA CYS A 409 0.07 -10.29 16.58
C CYS A 409 -0.36 -11.72 16.22
N LEU A 410 0.11 -12.74 16.95
CA LEU A 410 -0.32 -14.13 16.80
C LEU A 410 -1.63 -14.44 17.55
N LEU A 411 -2.15 -13.49 18.32
CA LEU A 411 -3.44 -13.58 18.99
C LEU A 411 -4.56 -13.06 18.07
N PHE A 412 -5.77 -13.60 18.17
CA PHE A 412 -6.96 -12.93 17.62
C PHE A 412 -7.39 -11.74 18.49
N THR A 413 -8.30 -10.89 18.00
CA THR A 413 -8.74 -9.70 18.75
C THR A 413 -9.31 -10.06 20.13
N ASP A 414 -10.07 -11.16 20.24
CA ASP A 414 -10.65 -11.63 21.50
C ASP A 414 -9.61 -12.21 22.47
N GLU A 415 -8.54 -12.83 21.95
CA GLU A 415 -7.42 -13.32 22.74
C GLU A 415 -6.53 -12.18 23.23
N LEU A 416 -6.29 -11.16 22.39
CA LEU A 416 -5.64 -9.92 22.82
C LEU A 416 -6.45 -9.22 23.92
N GLN A 417 -7.78 -9.19 23.80
CA GLN A 417 -8.64 -8.67 24.85
C GLN A 417 -8.49 -9.49 26.15
N ALA A 418 -8.48 -10.82 26.05
CA ALA A 418 -8.26 -11.68 27.22
C ALA A 418 -6.88 -11.44 27.86
N LEU A 419 -5.82 -11.24 27.05
CA LEU A 419 -4.48 -10.89 27.54
C LEU A 419 -4.49 -9.59 28.35
N VAL A 420 -5.09 -8.53 27.79
CA VAL A 420 -5.20 -7.20 28.43
C VAL A 420 -5.98 -7.27 29.74
N GLU A 421 -6.99 -8.15 29.82
CA GLU A 421 -7.80 -8.34 31.02
C GLU A 421 -7.18 -9.33 32.03
N GLY A 422 -6.02 -9.91 31.73
CA GLY A 422 -5.37 -10.93 32.57
C GLY A 422 -6.14 -12.25 32.64
N ARG A 423 -6.91 -12.56 31.59
CA ARG A 423 -7.76 -13.75 31.43
C ARG A 423 -7.32 -14.68 30.30
N LEU A 424 -6.17 -14.42 29.68
CA LEU A 424 -5.61 -15.36 28.71
C LEU A 424 -5.16 -16.61 29.46
N GLU A 425 -5.83 -17.74 29.20
CA GLU A 425 -5.48 -19.02 29.81
C GLU A 425 -4.22 -19.59 29.13
N ASP A 426 -3.30 -20.18 29.90
CA ASP A 426 -2.20 -20.96 29.35
C ASP A 426 -2.76 -22.13 28.53
N ALA A 427 -2.34 -22.22 27.26
CA ALA A 427 -2.77 -23.25 26.31
C ALA A 427 -2.24 -24.66 26.68
#